data_AF-A0A8T4G5Q8-F1
#
_entry.id   AF-A0A8T4G5Q8-F1
#
_cell.length_a   1.000
_cell.length_b   1.000
_cell.length_c   1.000
_cell.angle_alpha   90.00
_cell.angle_beta   90.00
_cell.angle_gamma   90.00
#
_symmetry.space_group_name_H-M   'P 1'
#
loop_
_entity.id
_entity.type
_entity.pdbx_description
1 polymer ?
#
loop_
_entity_poly.entity_id
_entity_poly.type
_entity_poly.pdbx_seq_one_letter_code
_entity_poly.pdbx_strand_id
1 'polypeptide(L)'
;MKKMAILLSLAGIVDSAYLLLGDFVSCPTGTCTSISVFSLPPFLPALFGLCWFILSVFIFITNVNRTLLIIWRFSGVFGASFLGTYAILHSYFCPYCFTAYGIGVLLVAISEKLYG
;
A
#
# COMPACT_ATOMS: atom_id res chain seq x y z
N MET A 1 -1.40 -16.41 -11.79
CA MET A 1 -1.67 -15.02 -11.34
C MET A 1 -1.88 -14.91 -9.83
N LYS A 2 -2.69 -15.79 -9.19
CA LYS A 2 -2.86 -15.77 -7.72
C LYS A 2 -1.54 -15.85 -6.93
N LYS A 3 -0.63 -16.76 -7.27
CA LYS A 3 0.71 -16.86 -6.62
C LYS A 3 1.51 -15.55 -6.72
N MET A 4 1.49 -14.91 -7.88
CA MET A 4 2.16 -13.62 -8.10
C MET A 4 1.52 -12.50 -7.28
N ALA A 5 0.19 -12.45 -7.21
CA ALA A 5 -0.53 -11.52 -6.34
C ALA A 5 -0.11 -11.72 -4.88
N ILE A 6 -0.09 -12.95 -4.37
CA ILE A 6 0.35 -13.21 -2.98
C ILE A 6 1.79 -12.74 -2.75
N LEU A 7 2.72 -13.01 -3.67
CA LEU A 7 4.11 -12.53 -3.55
C LEU A 7 4.19 -11.00 -3.54
N LEU A 8 3.41 -10.32 -4.39
CA LEU A 8 3.33 -8.86 -4.41
C LEU A 8 2.73 -8.30 -3.11
N SER A 9 1.70 -8.96 -2.57
CA SER A 9 1.12 -8.57 -1.28
C SER A 9 2.13 -8.72 -0.14
N LEU A 10 2.90 -9.82 -0.13
CA LEU A 10 3.97 -10.03 0.86
C LEU A 10 5.07 -8.96 0.73
N ALA A 11 5.45 -8.60 -0.49
CA ALA A 11 6.40 -7.50 -0.73
C ALA A 11 5.87 -6.16 -0.18
N GLY A 12 4.59 -5.86 -0.42
CA GLY A 12 3.93 -4.67 0.13
C GLY A 12 3.83 -4.67 1.67
N ILE A 13 3.64 -5.85 2.30
CA ILE A 13 3.68 -6.00 3.76
C ILE A 13 5.06 -5.66 4.29
N VAL A 14 6.11 -6.22 3.70
CA VAL A 14 7.49 -5.98 4.13
C VAL A 14 7.86 -4.51 3.97
N ASP A 15 7.49 -3.90 2.85
CA ASP A 15 7.72 -2.47 2.57
C ASP A 15 6.99 -1.57 3.59
N SER A 16 5.71 -1.82 3.84
CA SER A 16 4.90 -1.04 4.79
C SER A 16 5.38 -1.23 6.24
N ALA A 17 5.79 -2.44 6.60
CA ALA A 17 6.37 -2.73 7.91
C ALA A 17 7.73 -2.05 8.09
N TYR A 18 8.55 -2.00 7.03
CA TYR A 18 9.81 -1.28 7.04
C TYR A 18 9.60 0.23 7.24
N LEU A 19 8.63 0.83 6.55
CA LEU A 19 8.26 2.24 6.73
C LEU A 19 7.78 2.53 8.17
N LEU A 20 6.98 1.64 8.75
CA LEU A 20 6.54 1.75 10.15
C LEU A 20 7.72 1.69 11.12
N LEU A 21 8.72 0.83 10.86
CA LEU A 21 9.93 0.75 11.68
C LEU A 21 10.88 1.93 11.45
N GLY A 22 10.89 2.51 10.25
CA GLY A 22 11.69 3.69 9.91
C GLY A 22 11.30 4.94 10.70
N ASP A 23 10.07 4.99 11.24
CA ASP A 23 9.66 6.04 12.18
C ASP A 23 10.27 5.85 13.59
N PHE A 24 10.78 4.66 13.92
CA PHE A 24 11.41 4.33 15.21
C PHE A 24 12.93 4.13 15.13
N VAL A 25 13.47 3.84 13.95
CA VAL A 25 14.90 3.55 13.73
C VAL A 25 15.48 4.60 12.78
N SER A 26 16.63 5.18 13.13
CA SER A 26 17.30 6.21 12.33
C SER A 26 17.55 5.72 10.90
N CYS A 27 16.78 6.24 9.94
CA CYS A 27 16.95 5.82 8.56
C CYS A 27 18.14 6.55 7.90
N PRO A 28 19.16 5.82 7.41
CA PRO A 28 20.43 6.40 6.99
C PRO A 28 20.34 7.34 5.78
N THR A 29 19.28 7.24 4.97
CA THR A 29 19.09 8.07 3.77
C THR A 29 18.07 9.19 3.95
N GLY A 30 17.36 9.26 5.07
CA GLY A 30 16.29 10.25 5.30
C GLY A 30 15.06 10.14 4.39
N THR A 31 15.01 9.14 3.50
CA THR A 31 13.94 8.94 2.48
C THR A 31 12.98 7.81 2.82
N CYS A 32 13.02 7.33 4.07
CA CYS A 32 12.30 6.14 4.55
C CYS A 32 11.28 6.49 5.62
N THR A 33 11.11 7.78 5.90
CA THR A 33 10.02 8.27 6.72
C THR A 33 8.71 8.08 5.96
N SER A 34 7.65 7.83 6.70
CA SER A 34 6.30 7.81 6.16
C SER A 34 5.85 9.23 5.77
N ILE A 35 4.95 9.34 4.79
CA ILE A 35 4.46 10.64 4.35
C ILE A 35 3.61 11.29 5.46
N SER A 36 4.03 12.47 5.90
CA SER A 36 3.25 13.29 6.84
C SER A 36 2.17 14.04 6.07
N VAL A 37 0.94 13.53 6.13
CA VAL A 37 -0.23 14.25 5.63
C VAL A 37 -0.66 15.28 6.69
N PHE A 38 -0.92 16.53 6.28
CA PHE A 38 -1.34 17.59 7.20
C PHE A 38 -2.51 17.10 8.07
N SER A 39 -2.37 17.21 9.40
CA SER A 39 -3.28 16.72 10.46
C SER A 39 -3.26 15.21 10.79
N LEU A 40 -2.45 14.38 10.12
CA LEU A 40 -2.33 12.95 10.43
C LEU A 40 -0.93 12.58 10.97
N PRO A 41 -0.85 11.73 12.00
CA PRO A 41 0.41 11.12 12.41
C PRO A 41 1.13 10.43 11.24
N PRO A 42 2.47 10.55 11.14
CA PRO A 42 3.25 10.05 10.01
C PRO A 42 3.08 8.53 9.82
N PHE A 43 2.99 7.76 10.90
CA PHE A 43 2.83 6.30 10.83
C PHE A 43 1.50 5.82 10.23
N LEU A 44 0.45 6.65 10.16
CA LEU A 44 -0.89 6.20 9.77
C LEU A 44 -0.97 5.73 8.31
N PRO A 45 -0.46 6.47 7.30
CA PRO A 45 -0.38 5.97 5.92
C PRO A 45 0.30 4.61 5.80
N ALA A 46 1.43 4.40 6.48
CA ALA A 46 2.15 3.12 6.46
C ALA A 46 1.35 2.01 7.15
N LEU A 47 0.65 2.32 8.26
CA LEU A 47 -0.24 1.39 8.95
C LEU A 47 -1.43 0.98 8.08
N PHE A 48 -2.08 1.93 7.39
CA PHE A 48 -3.18 1.63 6.49
C PHE A 48 -2.71 0.80 5.28
N GLY A 49 -1.53 1.12 4.73
CA GLY A 49 -0.88 0.32 3.68
C GLY A 49 -0.65 -1.12 4.15
N LEU A 50 -0.07 -1.30 5.34
CA LEU A 50 0.18 -2.61 5.94
C LEU A 50 -1.13 -3.41 6.07
N CYS A 51 -2.17 -2.83 6.67
CA CYS A 51 -3.48 -3.46 6.81
C CYS A 51 -4.08 -3.84 5.44
N TRP A 52 -3.94 -2.97 4.43
CA TRP A 52 -4.45 -3.20 3.09
C TRP A 52 -3.74 -4.35 2.38
N PHE A 53 -2.41 -4.47 2.53
CA PHE A 53 -1.64 -5.59 1.97
C PHE A 53 -1.87 -6.91 2.72
N ILE A 54 -2.05 -6.88 4.04
CA ILE A 54 -2.48 -8.07 4.80
C ILE A 54 -3.85 -8.55 4.32
N LEU A 55 -4.80 -7.63 4.16
CA LEU A 55 -6.12 -7.94 3.63
C LEU A 55 -6.05 -8.47 2.19
N SER A 56 -5.13 -7.96 1.38
CA SER A 56 -4.87 -8.47 0.03
C SER A 56 -4.49 -9.96 0.04
N VAL A 57 -3.58 -10.37 0.94
CA VAL A 57 -3.23 -11.80 1.11
C VAL A 57 -4.48 -12.63 1.41
N PHE A 58 -5.33 -12.16 2.34
CA PHE A 58 -6.59 -12.83 2.67
C PHE A 58 -7.53 -12.94 1.47
N ILE A 59 -7.68 -11.88 0.67
CA ILE A 59 -8.54 -11.85 -0.54
C ILE A 59 -8.05 -12.81 -1.63
N PHE A 60 -6.75 -12.99 -1.80
CA PHE A 60 -6.22 -13.91 -2.82
C PHE A 60 -6.18 -15.37 -2.36
N ILE A 61 -6.16 -15.62 -1.04
CA ILE A 61 -6.25 -16.97 -0.46
C ILE A 61 -7.70 -17.43 -0.38
N THR A 62 -8.61 -16.55 0.06
CA THR A 62 -10.02 -16.88 0.29
C THR A 62 -10.89 -16.33 -0.81
N ASN A 63 -11.90 -17.07 -1.27
CA ASN A 63 -12.88 -16.54 -2.22
C ASN A 63 -13.86 -15.62 -1.48
N VAL A 64 -13.49 -14.36 -1.30
CA VAL A 64 -14.29 -13.33 -0.63
C VAL A 64 -15.49 -12.86 -1.45
N ASN A 65 -16.47 -12.30 -0.75
CA ASN A 65 -17.67 -11.71 -1.36
C ASN A 65 -17.31 -10.51 -2.26
N ARG A 66 -18.07 -10.32 -3.35
CA ARG A 66 -17.88 -9.28 -4.36
C ARG A 66 -17.88 -7.87 -3.78
N THR A 67 -18.73 -7.59 -2.79
CA THR A 67 -18.78 -6.27 -2.14
C THR A 67 -17.47 -5.92 -1.45
N LEU A 68 -16.88 -6.87 -0.71
CA LEU A 68 -15.59 -6.66 -0.02
C LEU A 68 -14.47 -6.43 -1.04
N LEU A 69 -14.48 -7.19 -2.14
CA LEU A 69 -13.51 -7.04 -3.22
C LEU A 69 -13.58 -5.63 -3.85
N ILE A 70 -14.78 -5.11 -4.12
CA ILE A 70 -14.97 -3.77 -4.67
C ILE A 70 -14.45 -2.70 -3.70
N ILE A 71 -14.80 -2.80 -2.41
CA ILE A 71 -14.33 -1.86 -1.38
C ILE A 71 -12.80 -1.88 -1.27
N TRP A 72 -12.19 -3.07 -1.28
CA TRP A 72 -10.74 -3.22 -1.22
C TRP A 72 -10.03 -2.63 -2.46
N ARG A 73 -10.57 -2.87 -3.66
CA ARG A 73 -10.03 -2.27 -4.90
C ARG A 73 -10.12 -0.74 -4.87
N PHE A 74 -11.29 -0.23 -4.51
CA PHE A 74 -11.53 1.22 -4.43
C PHE A 74 -10.60 1.88 -3.42
N SER A 75 -10.47 1.31 -2.21
CA SER A 75 -9.61 1.89 -1.18
C SER A 75 -8.13 1.89 -1.59
N GLY A 76 -7.67 0.86 -2.31
CA GLY A 76 -6.31 0.81 -2.84
C GLY A 76 -6.02 1.88 -3.87
N VAL A 77 -6.89 2.03 -4.88
CA VAL A 77 -6.73 3.04 -5.93
C VAL A 77 -6.87 4.45 -5.37
N PHE A 78 -7.88 4.68 -4.53
CA PHE A 78 -8.10 5.97 -3.89
C PHE A 78 -6.92 6.37 -3.00
N GLY A 79 -6.44 5.46 -2.15
CA GLY A 79 -5.29 5.69 -1.28
C GLY A 79 -4.02 6.02 -2.06
N ALA A 80 -3.69 5.23 -3.10
CA ALA A 80 -2.53 5.47 -3.94
C ALA A 80 -2.61 6.82 -4.68
N SER A 81 -3.79 7.16 -5.20
CA SER A 81 -4.01 8.42 -5.92
C SER A 81 -3.93 9.63 -5.00
N PHE A 82 -4.55 9.56 -3.82
CA PHE A 82 -4.52 10.63 -2.83
C PHE A 82 -3.10 10.87 -2.31
N LEU A 83 -2.42 9.82 -1.84
CA LEU A 83 -1.07 9.93 -1.28
C LEU A 83 -0.03 10.29 -2.36
N GLY A 84 -0.16 9.74 -3.56
CA GLY A 84 0.70 10.09 -4.70
C GLY A 84 0.55 11.56 -5.11
N THR A 85 -0.68 12.06 -5.20
CA THR A 85 -0.94 13.48 -5.49
C THR A 85 -0.40 14.38 -4.39
N TYR A 86 -0.64 14.02 -3.12
CA TYR A 86 -0.12 14.76 -1.97
C TYR A 86 1.41 14.81 -1.97
N ALA A 87 2.08 13.69 -2.28
CA ALA A 87 3.53 13.62 -2.37
C ALA A 87 4.08 14.59 -3.44
N ILE A 88 3.45 14.65 -4.62
CA ILE A 88 3.85 15.56 -5.70
C ILE A 88 3.66 17.02 -5.28
N LEU A 89 2.51 17.38 -4.71
CA LEU A 89 2.19 18.75 -4.30
C LEU A 89 3.17 19.28 -3.24
N HIS A 90 3.64 18.41 -2.35
CA HIS A 90 4.56 18.79 -1.26
C HIS A 90 6.03 18.50 -1.58
N SER A 91 6.38 18.18 -2.84
CA SER A 91 7.74 17.82 -3.25
C SER A 91 8.36 16.72 -2.37
N TYR A 92 7.53 15.79 -1.91
CA TYR A 92 7.92 14.69 -1.04
C TYR A 92 8.32 13.47 -1.87
N PHE A 93 9.54 12.99 -1.69
CA PHE A 93 10.05 11.82 -2.42
C PHE A 93 10.39 10.67 -1.46
N CYS A 94 9.58 9.61 -1.53
CA CYS A 94 9.76 8.38 -0.77
C CYS A 94 9.68 7.18 -1.73
N PRO A 95 10.83 6.59 -2.13
CA PRO A 95 10.86 5.47 -3.08
C PRO A 95 10.02 4.27 -2.64
N TYR A 96 10.06 3.95 -1.35
CA TYR A 96 9.27 2.87 -0.74
C TYR A 96 7.77 3.15 -0.89
N CYS A 97 7.33 4.36 -0.59
CA CYS A 97 5.94 4.79 -0.74
C CYS A 97 5.45 4.66 -2.20
N PHE A 98 6.24 5.12 -3.18
CA PHE A 98 5.90 4.97 -4.60
C PHE A 98 5.90 3.50 -5.05
N THR A 99 6.79 2.69 -4.49
CA THR A 99 6.81 1.23 -4.73
C THR A 99 5.52 0.60 -4.20
N ALA A 100 5.09 0.94 -2.98
CA ALA A 100 3.81 0.49 -2.43
C ALA A 100 2.61 0.91 -3.30
N TYR A 101 2.59 2.14 -3.82
CA TYR A 101 1.52 2.60 -4.72
C TYR A 101 1.49 1.78 -6.01
N GLY A 102 2.65 1.54 -6.62
CA GLY A 102 2.77 0.73 -7.83
C GLY A 102 2.33 -0.72 -7.62
N ILE A 103 2.78 -1.35 -6.53
CA ILE A 103 2.37 -2.71 -6.14
C ILE A 103 0.85 -2.74 -5.90
N GLY A 104 0.30 -1.75 -5.20
CA GLY A 104 -1.13 -1.66 -4.91
C GLY A 104 -1.99 -1.59 -6.18
N VAL A 105 -1.64 -0.69 -7.11
CA VAL A 105 -2.35 -0.56 -8.40
C VAL A 105 -2.23 -1.86 -9.23
N LEU A 106 -1.05 -2.49 -9.25
CA LEU A 106 -0.84 -3.75 -9.95
C LEU A 106 -1.67 -4.89 -9.36
N LEU A 107 -1.79 -4.96 -8.02
CA LEU A 107 -2.64 -5.93 -7.34
C LEU A 107 -4.12 -5.75 -7.68
N VAL A 108 -4.58 -4.50 -7.78
CA VAL A 108 -5.95 -4.20 -8.22
C VAL A 108 -6.16 -4.68 -9.65
N ALA A 109 -5.23 -4.40 -10.58
CA ALA A 109 -5.32 -4.87 -11.96
C ALA A 109 -5.32 -6.41 -12.08
N ILE A 110 -4.47 -7.10 -11.29
CA ILE A 110 -4.48 -8.57 -11.22
C ILE A 110 -5.81 -9.08 -10.69
N SER A 111 -6.39 -8.40 -9.69
CA SER A 111 -7.67 -8.80 -9.12
C SER A 111 -8.81 -8.65 -10.13
N GLU A 112 -8.84 -7.59 -10.94
CA GLU A 112 -9.83 -7.41 -12.01
C GLU A 112 -9.73 -8.54 -13.03
N LYS A 113 -8.52 -8.91 -13.44
CA LYS A 113 -8.32 -10.02 -14.38
C LYS A 113 -8.73 -11.40 -13.82
N LEU A 114 -8.74 -11.57 -12.50
CA LEU A 114 -9.05 -12.86 -11.85
C LEU A 114 -10.52 -13.01 -11.43
N TYR A 115 -11.17 -11.91 -11.07
CA TYR A 115 -12.49 -11.92 -10.41
C TYR A 115 -13.49 -10.93 -11.03
N GLY A 116 -13.07 -10.13 -12.02
CA GLY A 116 -13.96 -9.31 -12.86
C GLY A 116 -14.48 -10.12 -14.03
#